data_AF-A0A533W2R7-F1
#
_entry.id   AF-A0A533W2R7-F1
#
_cell.length_a   1.000
_cell.length_b   1.000
_cell.length_c   1.000
_cell.angle_alpha   90.00
_cell.angle_beta   90.00
_cell.angle_gamma   90.00
#
_symmetry.space_group_name_H-M   'P 1'
#
loop_
_entity.id
_entity.type
_entity.pdbx_description
1 polymer ?
#
loop_
_entity_poly.entity_id
_entity_poly.type
_entity_poly.pdbx_seq_one_letter_code
_entity_poly.pdbx_strand_id
1 'polypeptide(L)'
;MHYDAGENQAWGETLRQLRYKARWYGSSLHKADRWYPSTKRCSRCGQVKEEMPLEERVFHCEGCGLVADRDLNAARNLAEWPGVARTLETPVEGGVQSTAKPLIQPPSESGTISLGRGPWRRM
;
A
#
# COMPACT_ATOMS: atom_id res chain seq x y z
N MET A 1 -12.52 -8.19 29.40
CA MET A 1 -11.65 -7.57 28.38
C MET A 1 -11.89 -8.30 27.08
N HIS A 2 -12.81 -7.78 26.25
CA HIS A 2 -13.17 -8.38 24.98
C HIS A 2 -12.18 -7.88 23.92
N TYR A 3 -11.30 -8.78 23.46
CA TYR A 3 -10.54 -8.56 22.23
C TYR A 3 -11.36 -9.15 21.09
N ASP A 4 -12.22 -8.33 20.48
CA ASP A 4 -12.88 -8.73 19.25
C ASP A 4 -11.84 -8.68 18.12
N ALA A 5 -11.33 -9.86 17.77
CA ALA A 5 -10.53 -10.07 16.58
C ALA A 5 -11.41 -9.79 15.35
N GLY A 6 -11.33 -8.56 14.84
CA GLY A 6 -11.84 -8.19 13.52
C GLY A 6 -11.04 -8.90 12.44
N GLU A 7 -11.37 -10.16 12.18
CA GLU A 7 -10.69 -11.03 11.22
C GLU A 7 -11.72 -11.59 10.23
N ASN A 8 -12.26 -10.74 9.34
CA ASN A 8 -13.08 -11.22 8.24
C ASN A 8 -13.01 -10.33 6.98
N GLN A 9 -11.85 -10.33 6.31
CA GLN A 9 -11.69 -9.84 4.92
C GLN A 9 -10.58 -10.62 4.18
N ALA A 10 -10.35 -11.90 4.53
CA ALA A 10 -9.27 -12.72 3.96
C ALA A 10 -7.86 -12.09 3.96
N TRP A 11 -7.56 -11.19 4.92
CA TRP A 11 -6.27 -10.49 5.00
C TRP A 11 -5.06 -11.42 5.05
N GLY A 12 -5.19 -12.62 5.61
CA GLY A 12 -4.14 -13.64 5.61
C GLY A 12 -3.71 -14.06 4.20
N GLU A 13 -4.68 -14.27 3.30
CA GLU A 13 -4.42 -14.63 1.91
C GLU A 13 -3.84 -13.45 1.12
N THR A 14 -4.40 -12.26 1.30
CA THR A 14 -3.86 -11.03 0.68
C THR A 14 -2.39 -10.83 1.05
N LEU A 15 -2.05 -11.00 2.33
CA LEU A 15 -0.66 -10.92 2.80
C LEU A 15 0.22 -12.04 2.24
N ARG A 16 -0.31 -13.26 2.04
CA ARG A 16 0.41 -14.36 1.38
C ARG A 16 0.79 -13.97 -0.05
N GLN A 17 -0.17 -13.46 -0.83
CA GLN A 17 0.06 -13.04 -2.20
C GLN A 17 1.04 -11.87 -2.30
N LEU A 18 0.92 -10.88 -1.40
CA LEU A 18 1.87 -9.75 -1.35
C LEU A 18 3.29 -10.22 -1.06
N ARG A 19 3.51 -11.13 -0.10
CA ARG A 19 4.84 -11.71 0.17
C ARG A 19 5.40 -12.47 -1.03
N TYR A 20 4.56 -13.30 -1.65
CA TYR A 20 4.95 -14.07 -2.83
C TYR A 20 5.42 -13.15 -3.97
N LYS A 21 4.61 -12.13 -4.31
CA LYS A 21 4.96 -11.17 -5.37
C LYS A 21 6.12 -10.25 -4.98
N ALA A 22 6.21 -9.79 -3.73
CA ALA A 22 7.33 -8.98 -3.27
C ALA A 22 8.66 -9.71 -3.44
N ARG A 23 8.72 -10.99 -3.03
CA ARG A 23 9.90 -11.84 -3.23
C ARG A 23 10.20 -12.05 -4.71
N TRP A 24 9.17 -12.18 -5.54
CA TRP A 24 9.33 -12.31 -6.98
C TRP A 24 10.04 -11.09 -7.58
N TYR A 25 9.61 -9.87 -7.24
CA TYR A 25 10.17 -8.62 -7.77
C TYR A 25 11.36 -8.05 -6.97
N GLY A 26 11.85 -8.75 -5.94
CA GLY A 26 12.90 -8.23 -5.06
C GLY A 26 12.46 -6.98 -4.27
N SER A 27 11.16 -6.77 -4.11
CA SER A 27 10.59 -5.67 -3.34
C SER A 27 10.56 -6.01 -1.85
N SER A 28 10.75 -5.00 -1.00
CA SER A 28 10.56 -5.12 0.45
C SER A 28 9.08 -4.95 0.80
N LEU A 29 8.56 -5.82 1.67
CA LEU A 29 7.19 -5.71 2.19
C LEU A 29 7.25 -5.38 3.68
N HIS A 30 6.70 -4.24 4.05
CA HIS A 30 6.64 -3.77 5.43
C HIS A 30 5.19 -3.71 5.90
N LYS A 31 4.92 -4.27 7.08
CA LYS A 31 3.60 -4.22 7.72
C LYS A 31 3.60 -3.10 8.75
N ALA A 32 2.75 -2.10 8.56
CA ALA A 32 2.53 -1.06 9.56
C ALA A 32 1.83 -1.64 10.80
N ASP A 33 2.01 -0.99 11.95
CA ASP A 33 1.32 -1.36 13.18
C ASP A 33 -0.20 -1.26 13.01
N ARG A 34 -0.95 -2.17 13.66
CA ARG A 34 -2.43 -2.21 13.57
C ARG A 34 -3.08 -0.91 14.06
N TRP A 35 -2.47 -0.24 15.02
CA TRP A 35 -2.99 0.97 15.66
C TRP A 35 -2.41 2.25 15.07
N TYR A 36 -1.61 2.15 14.00
CA TYR A 36 -1.08 3.33 13.33
C TYR A 36 -2.24 4.13 12.71
N PRO A 37 -2.44 5.41 13.10
CA PRO A 37 -3.60 6.20 12.66
C PRO A 37 -3.38 6.78 11.25
N SER A 38 -3.09 5.95 10.25
CA SER A 38 -2.72 6.39 8.91
C SER A 38 -3.80 7.24 8.24
N THR A 39 -5.07 6.91 8.44
CA THR A 39 -6.17 7.72 7.89
C THR A 39 -6.32 9.02 8.66
N LYS A 40 -6.33 8.98 10.00
CA LYS A 40 -6.61 10.12 10.89
C LYS A 40 -5.47 11.13 11.04
N ARG A 41 -4.23 10.72 10.77
CA ARG A 41 -3.06 11.60 10.85
C ARG A 41 -2.98 12.51 9.64
N CYS A 42 -2.65 13.78 9.81
CA CYS A 42 -2.36 14.67 8.71
C CYS A 42 -0.98 14.35 8.13
N SER A 43 -0.91 14.05 6.85
CA SER A 43 0.36 13.80 6.14
C SER A 43 1.27 15.02 6.02
N ARG A 44 0.77 16.23 6.31
CA ARG A 44 1.55 17.47 6.26
C ARG A 44 2.08 17.92 7.63
N CYS A 45 1.22 17.97 8.65
CA CYS A 45 1.60 18.50 9.97
C CYS A 45 1.61 17.45 11.09
N GLY A 46 1.16 16.22 10.83
CA GLY A 46 1.16 15.14 11.81
C GLY A 46 0.03 15.17 12.85
N GLN A 47 -0.82 16.21 12.86
CA GLN A 47 -1.99 16.25 13.76
C GLN A 47 -2.93 15.08 13.49
N VAL A 48 -3.45 14.45 14.54
CA VAL A 48 -4.34 13.29 14.44
C VAL A 48 -5.76 13.73 14.78
N LYS A 49 -6.71 13.48 13.89
CA LYS A 49 -8.14 13.66 14.18
C LYS A 49 -8.60 12.64 15.24
N GLU A 50 -9.55 13.04 16.08
CA GLU A 50 -10.22 12.14 17.01
C GLU A 50 -11.07 11.12 16.24
N GLU A 51 -11.89 11.62 15.33
CA GLU A 51 -12.80 10.82 14.50
C GLU A 51 -12.56 11.01 13.00
N MET A 52 -12.87 9.94 12.26
CA MET A 52 -12.97 9.97 10.81
C MET A 52 -13.92 8.84 10.38
N PRO A 53 -15.20 9.16 10.14
CA PRO A 53 -16.19 8.20 9.66
C PRO A 53 -15.78 7.57 8.32
N LEU A 54 -16.20 6.32 8.07
CA LEU A 54 -15.87 5.59 6.83
C LEU A 54 -16.46 6.23 5.57
N GLU A 55 -17.52 7.02 5.71
CA GLU A 55 -18.16 7.82 4.66
C GLU A 55 -17.40 9.11 4.32
N GLU A 56 -16.56 9.62 5.22
CA GLU A 56 -15.75 10.82 4.98
C GLU A 56 -14.58 10.47 4.05
N ARG A 57 -14.74 10.78 2.75
CA ARG A 57 -13.74 10.49 1.71
C ARG A 57 -12.70 11.60 1.52
N VAL A 58 -12.95 12.80 2.04
CA VAL A 58 -12.04 13.93 1.95
C VAL A 58 -11.48 14.24 3.34
N PHE A 59 -10.16 14.22 3.47
CA PHE A 59 -9.46 14.62 4.67
C PHE A 59 -9.28 16.13 4.72
N HIS A 60 -9.83 16.78 5.74
CA HIS A 60 -9.59 18.18 6.06
C HIS A 60 -8.79 18.31 7.36
N CYS A 61 -7.63 18.97 7.31
CA CYS A 61 -6.81 19.22 8.49
C CYS A 61 -7.10 20.57 9.13
N GLU A 62 -7.50 20.58 10.40
CA GLU A 62 -7.77 21.80 11.16
C GLU A 62 -6.50 22.59 11.54
N GLY A 63 -5.34 21.92 11.70
CA GLY A 63 -4.10 22.61 12.10
C GLY A 63 -3.32 23.24 10.96
N CYS A 64 -3.38 22.70 9.73
CA CYS A 64 -2.60 23.23 8.60
C CYS A 64 -3.40 23.48 7.31
N GLY A 65 -4.72 23.26 7.33
CA GLY A 65 -5.60 23.49 6.19
C GLY A 65 -5.43 22.52 5.02
N LEU A 66 -4.68 21.41 5.18
CA LEU A 66 -4.56 20.39 4.14
C LEU A 66 -5.95 19.83 3.79
N VAL A 67 -6.27 19.82 2.49
CA VAL A 67 -7.42 19.13 1.92
C VAL A 67 -6.91 18.09 0.92
N ALA A 68 -7.27 16.82 1.11
CA ALA A 68 -6.86 15.72 0.25
C ALA A 68 -7.87 14.58 0.26
N ASP A 69 -7.85 13.69 -0.73
CA ASP A 69 -8.55 12.40 -0.60
C ASP A 69 -8.00 11.63 0.61
N ARG A 70 -8.89 10.97 1.35
CA ARG A 70 -8.57 10.22 2.57
C ARG A 70 -7.52 9.14 2.31
N ASP A 71 -7.68 8.38 1.23
CA ASP A 71 -6.81 7.25 0.92
C ASP A 71 -5.45 7.76 0.44
N LEU A 72 -5.41 8.89 -0.30
CA LEU A 72 -4.16 9.59 -0.62
C LEU A 72 -3.42 10.09 0.63
N ASN A 73 -4.13 10.69 1.58
CA ASN A 73 -3.54 11.12 2.85
C ASN A 73 -2.99 9.91 3.63
N ALA A 74 -3.74 8.81 3.69
CA ALA A 74 -3.32 7.58 4.35
C ALA A 74 -2.09 6.94 3.69
N ALA A 75 -2.03 6.93 2.35
CA ALA A 75 -0.89 6.42 1.61
C ALA A 75 0.39 7.23 1.91
N ARG A 76 0.29 8.57 1.98
CA ARG A 76 1.41 9.44 2.36
C ARG A 76 1.90 9.15 3.79
N ASN A 77 0.99 8.97 4.73
CA ASN A 77 1.35 8.59 6.10
C ASN A 77 2.05 7.22 6.15
N LEU A 78 1.55 6.22 5.41
CA LEU A 78 2.17 4.90 5.34
C LEU A 78 3.56 4.95 4.70
N ALA A 79 3.79 5.82 3.72
CA ALA A 79 5.11 6.01 3.10
C ALA A 79 6.15 6.60 4.07
N GLU A 80 5.71 7.40 5.03
CA GLU A 80 6.55 7.97 6.10
C GLU A 80 6.63 7.07 7.35
N TRP A 81 5.99 5.89 7.35
CA TRP A 81 6.04 4.96 8.47
C TRP A 81 7.50 4.52 8.70
N PRO A 82 8.05 4.56 9.93
CA PRO A 82 9.45 4.23 10.20
C PRO A 82 9.86 2.84 9.70
N GLY A 83 8.91 1.91 9.61
CA GLY A 83 9.14 0.58 9.06
C GLY A 83 9.42 0.56 7.56
N VAL A 84 9.13 1.63 6.81
CA VAL A 84 9.31 1.77 5.35
C VAL A 84 10.63 2.49 5.02
N ALA A 85 11.52 2.69 6.00
CA ALA A 85 12.79 3.43 5.87
C ALA A 85 13.38 3.34 4.45
N ARG A 86 13.40 4.50 3.76
CA ARG A 86 13.93 4.62 2.39
C ARG A 86 15.35 4.06 2.39
N THR A 87 15.56 2.89 1.79
CA THR A 87 16.84 2.67 1.09
C THR A 87 16.92 3.81 0.09
N LEU A 88 17.92 4.68 0.21
CA LEU A 88 18.11 5.90 -0.57
C LEU A 88 18.35 5.65 -2.07
N GLU A 89 18.02 4.45 -2.57
CA GLU A 89 18.49 3.92 -3.84
C GLU A 89 17.39 3.83 -4.92
N THR A 90 16.12 4.06 -4.58
CA THR A 90 15.03 3.98 -5.56
C THR A 90 14.32 5.32 -5.76
N PRO A 91 14.52 6.00 -6.92
CA PRO A 91 13.78 7.20 -7.28
C PRO A 91 12.29 6.87 -7.46
N VAL A 92 11.41 7.66 -6.83
CA VAL A 92 9.96 7.56 -6.98
C VAL A 92 9.51 8.62 -7.98
N GLU A 93 9.78 8.40 -9.27
CA GLU A 93 9.12 9.12 -10.35
C GLU A 93 8.51 8.11 -11.33
N GLY A 94 7.19 8.18 -11.50
CA GLY A 94 6.43 7.22 -12.30
C GLY A 94 5.95 6.03 -11.46
N GLY A 95 4.71 5.58 -11.72
CA GLY A 95 4.08 4.48 -10.99
C GLY A 95 4.97 3.23 -10.90
N VAL A 96 4.63 2.32 -9.98
CA VAL A 96 5.35 1.05 -9.70
C VAL A 96 5.73 0.33 -10.99
N GLN A 97 6.88 0.69 -11.54
CA GLN A 97 7.55 0.00 -12.61
C GLN A 97 8.74 -0.64 -11.92
N SER A 98 8.54 -1.87 -11.44
CA SER A 98 9.64 -2.68 -10.99
C SER A 98 10.59 -2.88 -12.17
N THR A 99 11.73 -2.19 -12.15
CA THR A 99 12.87 -2.42 -13.05
C THR A 99 13.73 -3.59 -12.56
N ALA A 100 13.40 -4.16 -11.40
CA ALA A 100 14.15 -5.23 -10.77
C ALA A 100 13.97 -6.55 -11.54
N LYS A 101 15.08 -7.16 -11.93
CA LYS A 101 15.11 -8.52 -12.45
C LYS A 101 14.54 -9.46 -11.38
N PRO A 102 13.49 -10.24 -11.67
CA PRO A 102 12.85 -11.05 -10.65
C PRO A 102 13.82 -12.05 -10.02
N LEU A 103 13.84 -12.13 -8.69
CA LEU A 103 14.76 -12.99 -7.91
C LEU A 103 14.38 -14.46 -7.99
N ILE A 104 13.15 -14.76 -8.43
CA ILE A 104 12.60 -16.10 -8.61
C ILE A 104 11.85 -16.12 -9.94
N GLN A 105 11.99 -17.19 -10.74
CA GLN A 105 11.14 -17.36 -11.92
C GLN A 105 9.72 -17.74 -11.47
N PRO A 106 8.66 -17.16 -12.05
CA PRO A 106 7.31 -17.60 -11.73
C PRO A 106 7.20 -19.11 -12.01
N PRO A 107 6.47 -19.88 -11.20
CA PRO A 107 6.10 -21.24 -11.58
C PRO A 107 5.47 -21.14 -12.98
N SER A 108 5.91 -22.00 -13.90
CA SER A 108 5.39 -22.00 -15.27
C SER A 108 3.87 -22.02 -15.17
N GLU A 109 3.21 -21.02 -15.75
CA GLU A 109 1.78 -21.06 -15.97
C GLU A 109 1.53 -22.18 -16.99
N SER A 110 1.53 -23.43 -16.52
CA SER A 110 1.11 -24.61 -17.28
C SER A 110 -0.43 -24.67 -17.38
N GLY A 111 -1.08 -23.51 -17.30
CA GLY A 111 -2.45 -23.29 -17.71
C GLY A 111 -2.38 -22.44 -18.97
N THR A 112 -2.55 -23.07 -20.12
CA THR A 112 -2.64 -22.42 -21.42
C THR A 112 -3.82 -21.43 -21.39
N ILE A 113 -3.56 -20.16 -21.04
CA ILE A 113 -4.42 -19.08 -21.49
C ILE A 113 -3.95 -18.84 -22.91
N SER A 114 -4.67 -19.43 -23.87
CA SER A 114 -4.54 -19.09 -25.28
C SER A 114 -4.60 -17.57 -25.40
N LEU A 115 -3.45 -16.95 -25.63
CA LEU A 115 -3.26 -15.53 -25.90
C LEU A 115 -3.99 -15.19 -27.21
N GLY A 116 -5.30 -15.02 -27.12
CA GLY A 116 -6.02 -14.14 -28.02
C GLY A 116 -5.39 -12.77 -27.87
N ARG A 117 -4.81 -12.26 -28.96
CA ARG A 117 -4.09 -10.98 -29.04
C ARG A 117 -4.92 -9.86 -28.40
N GLY A 118 -4.56 -9.45 -27.19
CA GLY A 118 -5.13 -8.31 -26.49
C GLY A 118 -4.13 -7.14 -26.49
N PRO A 119 -4.57 -5.90 -26.79
CA PRO A 119 -3.69 -4.79 -27.14
C PRO A 119 -3.27 -4.00 -25.90
N TRP A 120 -2.32 -4.51 -25.13
CA TRP A 120 -1.72 -3.72 -24.05
C TRP A 120 -0.20 -3.71 -24.18
N ARG A 121 0.27 -3.02 -25.24
CA ARG A 121 1.64 -2.48 -25.30
C ARG A 121 1.53 -0.96 -25.29
N ARG A 122 2.20 -0.35 -24.31
CA ARG A 122 2.73 1.03 -24.23
C ARG A 122 2.05 2.08 -25.13
N MET A 123 1.36 3.02 -24.49
CA MET A 123 1.51 4.45 -24.75
C MET A 123 1.70 5.14 -23.40
#